data_AF-A0A543EMJ1-F1
#
_entry.id   AF-A0A543EMJ1-F1
#
_cell.length_a   1.000
_cell.length_b   1.000
_cell.length_c   1.000
_cell.angle_alpha   90.00
_cell.angle_beta   90.00
_cell.angle_gamma   90.00
#
_symmetry.space_group_name_H-M   'P 1'
#
loop_
_entity.id
_entity.type
_entity.pdbx_description
1 polymer ?
#
loop_
_entity_poly.entity_id
_entity_poly.type
_entity_poly.pdbx_seq_one_letter_code
_entity_poly.pdbx_strand_id
1 'polypeptide(L)'
;MKRNLLLAGLLTTFSLVAKSQVGINTTNPQGVFNIDGLKNNPTTGVPTAVQAADDLVMTSNGNLGLGLTAPGTTLDVKGAITNRETALAVAGNAVTIPANVSLVRLTGAATANVAISAFAAPNPGQRLIVYNNTTGGFGATLDGTTVPNGKALEFIFSNSFWRSTDGGSAGATPVNLYTADGTLAGNRVVTTAGNSLSFTNGSNNVYVGTTGTEGTVKATGSSRGSFIATGGAAALNMYVDNNAKAQITTTGTNTGMDIGAATADPVSIITNNTQRVIVTSTGNVGVNVVTPDPSAILDLNGINRGLLLPRVFLGSITDATNVPTPATGLMVYNYNTALTPYGQGIYYNSGTSAAPNWDKLSPQKSDFILSAVVFSAATSPVDQAATGTAPTPVVVDNVNIGLTTTVTVPPNSTAKILMTYNVPMGTYPAGATSGNTNVNGYFGIRFLKDGVEAQEGSRKYAIPYASAGSHMMSVTGNFTETIVNNGSSPLNIVYTLNGYVESTETAVRFNMWASSGDNFNWGKGSLTGTVFVKPN
;
A
#
# COMPACT_ATOMS: atom_id res chain seq x y z
N MET A 1 7.50 -96.45 104.97
CA MET A 1 7.24 -97.20 103.74
C MET A 1 6.36 -96.37 102.82
N LYS A 2 6.63 -96.46 101.51
CA LYS A 2 6.03 -95.70 100.40
C LYS A 2 4.53 -95.99 100.23
N ARG A 3 3.75 -94.99 99.77
CA ARG A 3 2.96 -95.04 98.51
C ARG A 3 2.07 -93.79 98.34
N ASN A 4 2.67 -92.75 97.76
CA ASN A 4 1.98 -91.79 96.88
C ASN A 4 2.01 -92.38 95.47
N LEU A 5 0.92 -92.29 94.69
CA LEU A 5 0.89 -92.21 93.20
C LEU A 5 -0.53 -92.46 92.69
N LEU A 6 -1.39 -91.43 92.69
CA LEU A 6 -2.62 -91.40 91.88
C LEU A 6 -3.20 -89.98 91.69
N LEU A 7 -2.37 -88.93 91.79
CA LEU A 7 -2.82 -87.53 91.74
C LEU A 7 -2.19 -86.70 90.60
N ALA A 8 -1.52 -87.34 89.63
CA ALA A 8 -0.73 -86.62 88.62
C ALA A 8 -1.36 -86.56 87.22
N GLY A 9 -2.51 -87.21 86.97
CA GLY A 9 -3.02 -87.39 85.60
C GLY A 9 -4.22 -86.54 85.18
N LEU A 10 -4.92 -85.87 86.10
CA LEU A 10 -6.23 -85.25 85.79
C LEU A 10 -6.23 -83.71 85.79
N LEU A 11 -5.09 -83.06 86.05
CA LEU A 11 -5.02 -81.60 86.24
C LEU A 11 -4.28 -80.83 85.13
N THR A 12 -3.98 -81.45 83.98
CA THR A 12 -3.18 -80.81 82.91
C THR A 12 -3.96 -80.47 81.63
N THR A 13 -5.29 -80.59 81.61
CA THR A 13 -6.10 -80.30 80.39
C THR A 13 -7.07 -79.13 80.49
N PHE A 14 -7.08 -78.36 81.58
CA PHE A 14 -7.86 -77.13 81.72
C PHE A 14 -6.95 -75.88 81.61
N SER A 15 -6.27 -75.70 80.47
CA SER A 15 -5.80 -74.36 80.09
C SER A 15 -7.01 -73.56 79.57
N LEU A 16 -7.88 -73.12 80.49
CA LEU A 16 -8.80 -72.02 80.23
C LEU A 16 -7.95 -70.80 79.92
N VAL A 17 -7.73 -70.53 78.63
CA VAL A 17 -7.24 -69.23 78.16
C VAL A 17 -8.36 -68.23 78.44
N ALA A 18 -8.46 -67.77 79.69
CA ALA A 18 -9.35 -66.69 80.08
C ALA A 18 -8.88 -65.45 79.32
N LYS A 19 -9.56 -65.12 78.23
CA LYS A 19 -9.27 -63.88 77.50
C LYS A 19 -9.63 -62.72 78.42
N SER A 20 -8.69 -61.80 78.64
CA SER A 20 -8.79 -60.65 79.55
C SER A 20 -9.71 -59.54 79.03
N GLN A 21 -10.77 -59.89 78.29
CA GLN A 21 -11.68 -58.94 77.66
C GLN A 21 -12.87 -58.72 78.58
N VAL A 22 -13.28 -57.46 78.73
CA VAL A 22 -14.44 -57.08 79.56
C VAL A 22 -15.58 -56.67 78.63
N GLY A 23 -16.67 -57.43 78.68
CA GLY A 23 -17.93 -57.08 78.02
C GLY A 23 -18.96 -56.59 79.03
N ILE A 24 -19.61 -55.47 78.75
CA ILE A 24 -20.82 -55.02 79.43
C ILE A 24 -21.96 -55.15 78.42
N ASN A 25 -23.01 -55.89 78.80
CA ASN A 25 -24.17 -56.20 77.97
C ASN A 25 -23.88 -56.97 76.66
N THR A 26 -22.63 -57.33 76.37
CA THR A 26 -22.26 -58.27 75.31
C THR A 26 -21.43 -59.41 75.87
N THR A 27 -21.73 -60.66 75.46
CA THR A 27 -20.89 -61.83 75.75
C THR A 27 -19.81 -62.05 74.69
N ASN A 28 -19.77 -61.19 73.67
CA ASN A 28 -18.85 -61.24 72.54
C ASN A 28 -18.11 -59.90 72.38
N PRO A 29 -17.18 -59.56 73.29
CA PRO A 29 -16.40 -58.32 73.18
C PRO A 29 -15.53 -58.32 71.92
N GLN A 30 -15.60 -57.23 71.16
CA GLN A 30 -14.81 -57.02 69.93
C GLN A 30 -13.42 -56.41 70.19
N GLY A 31 -13.13 -56.02 71.44
CA GLY A 31 -11.89 -55.41 71.90
C GLY A 31 -11.51 -55.87 73.31
N VAL A 32 -10.70 -55.08 74.02
CA VAL A 32 -10.36 -55.34 75.43
C VAL A 32 -11.47 -54.87 76.38
N PHE A 33 -12.24 -53.85 75.97
CA PHE A 33 -13.42 -53.40 76.69
C PHE A 33 -14.53 -53.04 75.69
N ASN A 34 -15.71 -53.60 75.88
CA ASN A 34 -16.87 -53.40 75.00
C ASN A 34 -18.13 -53.18 75.81
N ILE A 35 -18.82 -52.07 75.56
CA ILE A 35 -20.16 -51.82 76.09
C ILE A 35 -21.12 -51.86 74.91
N ASP A 36 -22.12 -52.75 74.99
CA ASP A 36 -23.22 -52.84 74.04
C ASP A 36 -24.48 -52.26 74.69
N GLY A 37 -24.86 -51.05 74.28
CA GLY A 37 -25.93 -50.30 74.94
C GLY A 37 -27.28 -51.03 74.91
N LEU A 38 -27.64 -51.59 73.76
CA LEU A 38 -28.93 -52.24 73.50
C LEU A 38 -28.90 -53.76 73.66
N LYS A 39 -27.74 -54.34 73.99
CA LYS A 39 -27.55 -55.79 74.12
C LYS A 39 -27.94 -56.52 72.84
N ASN A 40 -27.64 -55.92 71.69
CA ASN A 40 -28.08 -56.41 70.40
C ASN A 40 -26.96 -57.16 69.64
N ASN A 41 -25.74 -57.22 70.19
CA ASN A 41 -24.63 -57.91 69.56
C ASN A 41 -24.83 -59.44 69.51
N PRO A 42 -24.39 -60.08 68.42
CA PRO A 42 -24.47 -61.54 68.30
C PRO A 42 -23.54 -62.21 69.32
N THR A 43 -23.93 -63.38 69.80
CA THR A 43 -23.17 -64.17 70.78
C THR A 43 -21.81 -64.63 70.27
N THR A 44 -21.60 -64.64 68.95
CA THR A 44 -20.31 -64.93 68.28
C THR A 44 -20.22 -64.13 66.97
N GLY A 45 -19.00 -64.00 66.41
CA GLY A 45 -18.77 -63.26 65.15
C GLY A 45 -18.64 -61.75 65.35
N VAL A 46 -18.63 -60.98 64.26
CA VAL A 46 -18.53 -59.51 64.31
C VAL A 46 -19.93 -58.90 64.26
N PRO A 47 -20.29 -57.97 65.16
CA PRO A 47 -21.52 -57.19 65.06
C PRO A 47 -21.71 -56.53 63.70
N THR A 48 -22.95 -56.47 63.23
CA THR A 48 -23.30 -55.66 62.05
C THR A 48 -23.12 -54.17 62.34
N ALA A 49 -23.03 -53.34 61.29
CA ALA A 49 -22.85 -51.90 61.43
C ALA A 49 -24.00 -51.18 62.18
N VAL A 50 -25.19 -51.79 62.24
CA VAL A 50 -26.35 -51.26 62.99
C VAL A 50 -26.26 -51.63 64.47
N GLN A 51 -25.86 -52.86 64.77
CA GLN A 51 -25.61 -53.31 66.14
C GLN A 51 -24.43 -52.57 66.77
N ALA A 52 -23.37 -52.33 65.99
CA ALA A 52 -22.21 -51.59 66.46
C ALA A 52 -22.50 -50.10 66.75
N ALA A 53 -23.63 -49.54 66.28
CA ALA A 53 -23.89 -48.10 66.33
C ALA A 53 -24.10 -47.57 67.77
N ASP A 54 -24.53 -48.43 68.68
CA ASP A 54 -24.71 -48.14 70.11
C ASP A 54 -23.56 -48.67 70.99
N ASP A 55 -22.50 -49.18 70.36
CA ASP A 55 -21.35 -49.74 71.06
C ASP A 55 -20.30 -48.68 71.42
N LEU A 56 -19.67 -48.86 72.59
CA LEU A 56 -18.37 -48.29 72.92
C LEU A 56 -17.35 -49.43 72.93
N VAL A 57 -16.26 -49.28 72.17
CA VAL A 57 -15.22 -50.31 72.04
C VAL A 57 -13.84 -49.73 72.26
N MET A 58 -13.07 -50.29 73.19
CA MET A 58 -11.64 -50.05 73.32
C MET A 58 -10.87 -51.27 72.82
N THR A 59 -9.91 -51.05 71.93
CA THR A 59 -9.02 -52.10 71.42
C THR A 59 -7.76 -52.24 72.28
N SER A 60 -7.02 -53.34 72.13
CA SER A 60 -5.74 -53.56 72.82
C SER A 60 -4.67 -52.52 72.46
N ASN A 61 -4.84 -51.79 71.35
CA ASN A 61 -3.93 -50.74 70.90
C ASN A 61 -4.25 -49.37 71.52
N GLY A 62 -5.26 -49.28 72.39
CA GLY A 62 -5.66 -48.03 73.06
C GLY A 62 -6.63 -47.15 72.26
N ASN A 63 -7.04 -47.56 71.06
CA ASN A 63 -8.06 -46.86 70.29
C ASN A 63 -9.44 -47.05 70.92
N LEU A 64 -10.16 -45.94 71.10
CA LEU A 64 -11.54 -45.87 71.60
C LEU A 64 -12.48 -45.55 70.43
N GLY A 65 -13.44 -46.45 70.19
CA GLY A 65 -14.50 -46.33 69.20
C GLY A 65 -15.85 -46.07 69.85
N LEU A 66 -16.64 -45.16 69.26
CA LEU A 66 -18.06 -44.99 69.54
C LEU A 66 -18.84 -45.26 68.25
N GLY A 67 -19.77 -46.22 68.27
CA GLY A 67 -20.53 -46.62 67.09
C GLY A 67 -19.76 -47.56 66.13
N LEU A 68 -18.67 -48.18 66.60
CA LEU A 68 -17.69 -48.91 65.80
C LEU A 68 -17.13 -50.11 66.57
N THR A 69 -16.86 -51.22 65.86
CA THR A 69 -16.18 -52.39 66.43
C THR A 69 -14.67 -52.40 66.23
N ALA A 70 -14.17 -51.61 65.28
CA ALA A 70 -12.74 -51.51 64.93
C ALA A 70 -12.35 -50.04 64.66
N PRO A 71 -12.10 -49.23 65.72
CA PRO A 71 -11.72 -47.83 65.57
C PRO A 71 -10.37 -47.65 64.86
N GLY A 72 -10.33 -46.81 63.83
CA GLY A 72 -9.16 -46.56 63.00
C GLY A 72 -8.12 -45.61 63.61
N THR A 73 -8.53 -44.80 64.59
CA THR A 73 -7.71 -43.79 65.29
C THR A 73 -7.91 -43.84 66.80
N THR A 74 -7.08 -43.11 67.57
CA THR A 74 -7.12 -43.10 69.05
C THR A 74 -8.50 -42.82 69.62
N LEU A 75 -9.22 -41.87 69.01
CA LEU A 75 -10.66 -41.68 69.21
C LEU A 75 -11.30 -41.69 67.83
N ASP A 76 -12.28 -42.58 67.62
CA ASP A 76 -13.02 -42.70 66.37
C ASP A 76 -14.51 -42.73 66.69
N VAL A 77 -15.26 -41.75 66.20
CA VAL A 77 -16.68 -41.57 66.51
C VAL A 77 -17.46 -41.65 65.21
N LYS A 78 -18.21 -42.74 65.03
CA LYS A 78 -19.13 -42.89 63.91
C LYS A 78 -20.48 -42.27 64.26
N GLY A 79 -20.51 -40.94 64.29
CA GLY A 79 -21.68 -40.15 64.63
C GLY A 79 -21.34 -38.67 64.74
N ALA A 80 -22.34 -37.85 65.06
CA ALA A 80 -22.12 -36.43 65.29
C ALA A 80 -21.43 -36.17 66.64
N ILE A 81 -20.44 -35.27 66.65
CA ILE A 81 -19.80 -34.78 67.88
C ILE A 81 -20.37 -33.38 68.18
N THR A 82 -20.95 -33.20 69.37
CA THR A 82 -21.40 -31.88 69.84
C THR A 82 -20.35 -31.28 70.77
N ASN A 83 -19.72 -30.18 70.32
CA ASN A 83 -18.94 -29.32 71.21
C ASN A 83 -19.88 -28.35 71.92
N ARG A 84 -19.78 -28.24 73.25
CA ARG A 84 -20.57 -27.28 74.02
C ARG A 84 -20.03 -25.88 73.78
N GLU A 85 -20.89 -25.00 73.29
CA GLU A 85 -20.57 -23.59 73.04
C GLU A 85 -20.50 -22.81 74.36
N THR A 86 -19.41 -22.08 74.57
CA THR A 86 -19.27 -21.12 75.68
C THR A 86 -19.44 -19.70 75.16
N ALA A 87 -20.41 -18.96 75.69
CA ALA A 87 -20.61 -17.56 75.33
C ALA A 87 -19.62 -16.65 76.09
N LEU A 88 -18.92 -15.78 75.38
CA LEU A 88 -17.96 -14.83 75.95
C LEU A 88 -18.30 -13.41 75.49
N ALA A 89 -18.59 -12.53 76.44
CA ALA A 89 -18.86 -11.13 76.14
C ALA A 89 -17.57 -10.39 75.80
N VAL A 90 -17.57 -9.65 74.69
CA VAL A 90 -16.50 -8.73 74.32
C VAL A 90 -16.62 -7.45 75.13
N ALA A 91 -15.52 -7.02 75.74
CA ALA A 91 -15.44 -5.77 76.49
C ALA A 91 -14.24 -4.96 76.00
N GLY A 92 -14.46 -3.67 75.71
CA GLY A 92 -13.39 -2.79 75.21
C GLY A 92 -12.75 -3.26 73.90
N ASN A 93 -13.52 -3.91 73.02
CA ASN A 93 -13.04 -4.57 71.79
C ASN A 93 -11.94 -5.61 72.07
N ALA A 94 -12.00 -6.31 73.22
CA ALA A 94 -11.14 -7.44 73.54
C ALA A 94 -11.92 -8.57 74.21
N VAL A 95 -11.40 -9.79 74.11
CA VAL A 95 -11.95 -10.97 74.79
C VAL A 95 -10.85 -11.98 75.11
N THR A 96 -10.92 -12.59 76.28
CA THR A 96 -10.02 -13.67 76.69
C THR A 96 -10.76 -15.01 76.62
N ILE A 97 -10.23 -15.95 75.86
CA ILE A 97 -10.75 -17.31 75.77
C ILE A 97 -10.13 -18.16 76.90
N PRO A 98 -10.94 -18.74 77.82
CA PRO A 98 -10.43 -19.55 78.92
C PRO A 98 -9.89 -20.90 78.44
N ALA A 99 -9.05 -21.54 79.26
CA ALA A 99 -8.59 -22.92 78.99
C ALA A 99 -9.76 -23.92 78.99
N ASN A 100 -9.55 -25.10 78.39
CA ASN A 100 -10.51 -26.22 78.33
C ASN A 100 -11.83 -25.92 77.59
N VAL A 101 -11.80 -25.00 76.61
CA VAL A 101 -12.91 -24.79 75.67
C VAL A 101 -12.48 -25.13 74.24
N SER A 102 -13.40 -25.68 73.47
CA SER A 102 -13.18 -26.02 72.05
C SER A 102 -14.11 -25.27 71.10
N LEU A 103 -15.13 -24.59 71.63
CA LEU A 103 -16.05 -23.74 70.88
C LEU A 103 -16.45 -22.54 71.74
N VAL A 104 -16.24 -21.33 71.22
CA VAL A 104 -16.70 -20.09 71.84
C VAL A 104 -17.55 -19.28 70.89
N ARG A 105 -18.54 -18.59 71.46
CA ARG A 105 -19.31 -17.55 70.78
C ARG A 105 -19.05 -16.21 71.42
N LEU A 106 -18.45 -15.31 70.65
CA LEU A 106 -18.22 -13.94 71.05
C LEU A 106 -19.53 -13.17 70.95
N THR A 107 -19.90 -12.43 71.99
CA THR A 107 -21.14 -11.64 72.06
C THR A 107 -20.85 -10.21 72.50
N GLY A 108 -21.87 -9.33 72.44
CA GLY A 108 -21.73 -7.92 72.80
C GLY A 108 -21.51 -7.01 71.60
N ALA A 109 -21.50 -5.69 71.84
CA ALA A 109 -21.35 -4.68 70.79
C ALA A 109 -19.89 -4.28 70.60
N ALA A 110 -19.29 -4.74 69.51
CA ALA A 110 -17.98 -4.29 69.08
C ALA A 110 -18.11 -2.92 68.40
N THR A 111 -17.23 -1.99 68.77
CA THR A 111 -17.14 -0.65 68.14
C THR A 111 -15.89 -0.50 67.28
N ALA A 112 -15.02 -1.52 67.29
CA ALA A 112 -13.86 -1.69 66.43
C ALA A 112 -13.50 -3.18 66.34
N ASN A 113 -12.41 -3.51 65.63
CA ASN A 113 -11.89 -4.88 65.58
C ASN A 113 -11.64 -5.44 66.98
N VAL A 114 -12.14 -6.66 67.23
CA VAL A 114 -12.01 -7.32 68.53
C VAL A 114 -10.69 -8.06 68.61
N ALA A 115 -9.88 -7.79 69.63
CA ALA A 115 -8.67 -8.56 69.93
C ALA A 115 -9.01 -9.81 70.75
N ILE A 116 -8.68 -10.99 70.22
CA ILE A 116 -8.84 -12.27 70.94
C ILE A 116 -7.51 -12.64 71.58
N SER A 117 -7.50 -12.82 72.90
CA SER A 117 -6.42 -13.46 73.64
C SER A 117 -6.83 -14.88 74.02
N ALA A 118 -6.22 -15.89 73.40
CA ALA A 118 -6.48 -17.29 73.73
C ALA A 118 -5.35 -17.88 74.57
N PHE A 119 -5.70 -18.87 75.40
CA PHE A 119 -4.71 -19.65 76.13
C PHE A 119 -3.71 -20.34 75.19
N ALA A 120 -2.48 -20.56 75.66
CA ALA A 120 -1.55 -21.46 74.98
C ALA A 120 -2.02 -22.89 75.20
N ALA A 121 -2.38 -23.59 74.13
CA ALA A 121 -2.84 -24.97 74.26
C ALA A 121 -1.69 -25.87 74.78
N PRO A 122 -1.96 -26.78 75.72
CA PRO A 122 -0.93 -27.67 76.26
C PRO A 122 -0.32 -28.61 75.21
N ASN A 123 -1.04 -28.89 74.13
CA ASN A 123 -0.61 -29.82 73.08
C ASN A 123 -0.80 -29.20 71.69
N PRO A 124 0.20 -29.28 70.78
CA PRO A 124 0.00 -29.03 69.37
C PRO A 124 -1.10 -29.92 68.78
N GLY A 125 -1.87 -29.38 67.83
CA GLY A 125 -3.03 -30.05 67.23
C GLY A 125 -4.35 -29.82 67.95
N GLN A 126 -4.37 -29.17 69.13
CA GLN A 126 -5.62 -28.80 69.79
C GLN A 126 -6.46 -27.87 68.91
N ARG A 127 -7.77 -28.12 68.88
CA ARG A 127 -8.75 -27.38 68.06
C ARG A 127 -9.53 -26.37 68.90
N LEU A 128 -9.80 -25.21 68.31
CA LEU A 128 -10.65 -24.16 68.87
C LEU A 128 -11.50 -23.56 67.75
N ILE A 129 -12.81 -23.53 67.93
CA ILE A 129 -13.73 -22.85 67.03
C ILE A 129 -14.14 -21.53 67.67
N VAL A 130 -13.99 -20.43 66.93
CA VAL A 130 -14.40 -19.09 67.36
C VAL A 130 -15.52 -18.61 66.45
N TYR A 131 -16.71 -18.43 67.01
CA TYR A 131 -17.84 -17.78 66.34
C TYR A 131 -17.93 -16.31 66.74
N ASN A 132 -17.73 -15.40 65.79
CA ASN A 132 -17.85 -13.96 66.04
C ASN A 132 -19.31 -13.50 65.84
N ASN A 133 -20.08 -13.52 66.93
CA ASN A 133 -21.48 -13.09 66.97
C ASN A 133 -21.64 -11.73 67.69
N THR A 134 -20.64 -10.87 67.58
CA THR A 134 -20.72 -9.50 68.08
C THR A 134 -21.69 -8.67 67.23
N THR A 135 -22.25 -7.60 67.77
CA THR A 135 -22.92 -6.56 66.97
C THR A 135 -21.91 -5.48 66.59
N GLY A 136 -22.17 -4.69 65.54
CA GLY A 136 -21.29 -3.62 65.06
C GLY A 136 -20.46 -3.95 63.81
N GLY A 137 -20.50 -5.19 63.31
CA GLY A 137 -19.94 -5.55 61.99
C GLY A 137 -18.42 -5.74 61.92
N PHE A 138 -17.71 -5.62 63.05
CA PHE A 138 -16.25 -5.73 63.09
C PHE A 138 -15.75 -7.18 63.18
N GLY A 139 -14.57 -7.42 62.58
CA GLY A 139 -13.88 -8.70 62.70
C GLY A 139 -13.25 -8.91 64.07
N ALA A 140 -13.08 -10.16 64.48
CA ALA A 140 -12.38 -10.55 65.71
C ALA A 140 -11.08 -11.27 65.35
N THR A 141 -9.94 -10.81 65.84
CA THR A 141 -8.63 -11.25 65.39
C THR A 141 -7.95 -12.09 66.45
N LEU A 142 -7.53 -13.30 66.09
CA LEU A 142 -6.72 -14.22 66.87
C LEU A 142 -5.42 -14.51 66.10
N ASP A 143 -4.27 -14.26 66.72
CA ASP A 143 -2.93 -14.51 66.12
C ASP A 143 -2.79 -14.01 64.68
N GLY A 144 -3.28 -12.78 64.43
CA GLY A 144 -3.22 -12.11 63.13
C GLY A 144 -4.28 -12.56 62.12
N THR A 145 -5.11 -13.55 62.44
CA THR A 145 -6.19 -14.01 61.58
C THR A 145 -7.54 -13.48 62.03
N THR A 146 -8.26 -12.80 61.14
CA THR A 146 -9.57 -12.23 61.43
C THR A 146 -10.70 -13.24 61.17
N VAL A 147 -11.53 -13.45 62.19
CA VAL A 147 -12.86 -14.07 62.13
C VAL A 147 -13.87 -12.97 61.75
N PRO A 148 -14.42 -12.97 60.53
CA PRO A 148 -15.41 -11.96 60.12
C PRO A 148 -16.66 -12.00 61.00
N ASN A 149 -17.34 -10.87 61.13
CA ASN A 149 -18.61 -10.80 61.86
C ASN A 149 -19.64 -11.75 61.24
N GLY A 150 -20.37 -12.49 62.08
CA GLY A 150 -21.36 -13.48 61.65
C GLY A 150 -20.76 -14.76 61.07
N LYS A 151 -19.44 -14.96 61.18
CA LYS A 151 -18.74 -16.19 60.74
C LYS A 151 -18.07 -16.89 61.92
N ALA A 152 -17.91 -18.21 61.77
CA ALA A 152 -17.10 -19.02 62.66
C ALA A 152 -15.87 -19.51 61.90
N LEU A 153 -14.71 -19.46 62.54
CA LEU A 153 -13.48 -20.04 62.03
C LEU A 153 -12.95 -21.07 63.02
N GLU A 154 -12.41 -22.16 62.47
CA GLU A 154 -11.72 -23.17 63.24
C GLU A 154 -10.21 -22.93 63.19
N PHE A 155 -9.60 -23.01 64.36
CA PHE A 155 -8.17 -22.86 64.59
C PHE A 155 -7.56 -24.15 65.12
N ILE A 156 -6.33 -24.44 64.70
CA ILE A 156 -5.48 -25.51 65.22
C ILE A 156 -4.27 -24.86 65.88
N PHE A 157 -3.97 -25.25 67.12
CA PHE A 157 -2.77 -24.79 67.81
C PHE A 157 -1.53 -25.47 67.22
N SER A 158 -0.59 -24.68 66.69
CA SER A 158 0.64 -25.18 66.08
C SER A 158 1.77 -24.15 66.14
N ASN A 159 2.94 -24.61 66.57
CA ASN A 159 4.14 -23.79 66.74
C ASN A 159 3.89 -22.53 67.60
N SER A 160 3.25 -22.72 68.76
CA SER A 160 2.91 -21.68 69.75
C SER A 160 1.84 -20.65 69.34
N PHE A 161 1.13 -20.86 68.22
CA PHE A 161 0.05 -19.97 67.76
C PHE A 161 -1.20 -20.75 67.33
N TRP A 162 -2.36 -20.13 67.40
CA TRP A 162 -3.62 -20.59 66.82
C TRP A 162 -3.67 -20.24 65.33
N ARG A 163 -3.81 -21.26 64.47
CA ARG A 163 -3.81 -21.09 63.00
C ARG A 163 -5.14 -21.49 62.40
N SER A 164 -5.73 -20.65 61.57
CA SER A 164 -7.01 -20.93 60.89
C SER A 164 -6.88 -22.07 59.88
N THR A 165 -7.98 -22.79 59.66
CA THR A 165 -8.12 -23.93 58.75
C THR A 165 -8.66 -23.57 57.36
N ASP A 166 -9.06 -22.32 57.12
CA ASP A 166 -9.67 -21.84 55.85
C ASP A 166 -8.70 -21.71 54.65
N GLY A 167 -7.60 -22.50 54.62
CA GLY A 167 -6.97 -22.92 53.37
C GLY A 167 -6.30 -21.87 52.47
N GLY A 168 -5.63 -20.85 52.99
CA GLY A 168 -4.82 -19.94 52.17
C GLY A 168 -3.66 -19.29 52.92
N SER A 169 -2.49 -19.24 52.30
CA SER A 169 -1.35 -18.44 52.79
C SER A 169 -1.80 -16.99 53.03
N ALA A 170 -1.21 -16.34 54.04
CA ALA A 170 -1.57 -14.98 54.46
C ALA A 170 -1.72 -14.00 53.27
N GLY A 171 -2.89 -13.38 53.14
CA GLY A 171 -3.07 -12.13 52.38
C GLY A 171 -3.33 -12.19 50.87
N ALA A 172 -3.60 -13.35 50.25
CA ALA A 172 -3.89 -13.39 48.81
C ALA A 172 -5.38 -13.20 48.50
N THR A 173 -5.76 -11.99 48.04
CA THR A 173 -6.99 -11.80 47.27
C THR A 173 -6.86 -12.45 45.88
N PRO A 174 -7.91 -13.05 45.32
CA PRO A 174 -7.88 -13.55 43.94
C PRO A 174 -7.58 -12.41 42.96
N VAL A 175 -6.51 -12.52 42.19
CA VAL A 175 -6.19 -11.55 41.12
C VAL A 175 -7.10 -11.81 39.93
N ASN A 176 -8.27 -11.16 39.93
CA ASN A 176 -9.06 -10.96 38.72
C ASN A 176 -8.39 -9.87 37.87
N LEU A 177 -8.43 -9.98 36.53
CA LEU A 177 -7.97 -8.97 35.57
C LEU A 177 -8.57 -7.56 35.82
N TYR A 178 -9.67 -7.46 36.57
CA TYR A 178 -10.40 -6.22 36.82
C TYR A 178 -10.01 -5.48 38.11
N THR A 179 -9.32 -6.10 39.06
CA THR A 179 -9.26 -5.58 40.45
C THR A 179 -7.87 -5.46 41.05
N ALA A 180 -6.80 -5.75 40.30
CA ALA A 180 -5.43 -5.51 40.75
C ALA A 180 -4.45 -5.35 39.57
N ASP A 181 -3.59 -4.34 39.65
CA ASP A 181 -2.43 -4.20 38.76
C ASP A 181 -1.37 -5.24 39.15
N GLY A 182 -1.12 -6.20 38.26
CA GLY A 182 -0.17 -7.29 38.50
C GLY A 182 0.85 -7.42 37.37
N THR A 183 2.07 -7.86 37.71
CA THR A 183 3.09 -8.23 36.71
C THR A 183 2.86 -9.66 36.25
N LEU A 184 2.76 -9.90 34.93
CA LEU A 184 2.62 -11.24 34.37
C LEU A 184 3.99 -11.88 34.18
N ALA A 185 4.21 -13.07 34.75
CA ALA A 185 5.43 -13.85 34.55
C ALA A 185 5.42 -14.68 33.24
N GLY A 186 4.36 -14.58 32.44
CA GLY A 186 4.19 -15.29 31.17
C GLY A 186 2.95 -14.84 30.41
N ASN A 187 2.83 -15.27 29.15
CA ASN A 187 1.71 -14.92 28.27
C ASN A 187 0.38 -15.49 28.81
N ARG A 188 -0.66 -14.67 28.85
CA ARG A 188 -2.05 -15.13 29.07
C ARG A 188 -2.74 -15.31 27.71
N VAL A 189 -3.34 -16.47 27.50
CA VAL A 189 -4.19 -16.72 26.32
C VAL A 189 -5.65 -16.52 26.72
N VAL A 190 -6.35 -15.59 26.06
CA VAL A 190 -7.80 -15.43 26.22
C VAL A 190 -8.49 -16.13 25.06
N THR A 191 -9.18 -17.24 25.35
CA THR A 191 -10.03 -17.93 24.35
C THR A 191 -11.42 -17.35 24.42
N THR A 192 -11.87 -16.67 23.36
CA THR A 192 -13.18 -16.00 23.38
C THR A 192 -14.34 -16.89 22.97
N ALA A 193 -14.08 -18.11 22.49
CA ALA A 193 -15.07 -19.09 22.05
C ALA A 193 -16.12 -18.50 21.09
N GLY A 194 -15.69 -17.65 20.14
CA GLY A 194 -16.56 -16.99 19.17
C GLY A 194 -17.25 -15.72 19.66
N ASN A 195 -16.99 -15.29 20.90
CA ASN A 195 -17.49 -14.03 21.47
C ASN A 195 -16.46 -12.90 21.31
N SER A 196 -16.90 -11.65 21.45
CA SER A 196 -16.02 -10.47 21.41
C SER A 196 -15.50 -10.11 22.80
N LEU A 197 -14.20 -9.81 22.92
CA LEU A 197 -13.64 -9.18 24.11
C LEU A 197 -13.67 -7.66 23.91
N SER A 198 -14.47 -6.94 24.70
CA SER A 198 -14.68 -5.50 24.56
C SER A 198 -14.19 -4.73 25.79
N PHE A 199 -13.31 -3.76 25.58
CA PHE A 199 -12.91 -2.76 26.59
C PHE A 199 -13.79 -1.53 26.43
N THR A 200 -14.73 -1.31 27.34
CA THR A 200 -15.76 -0.26 27.23
C THR A 200 -15.57 0.85 28.27
N ASN A 201 -15.69 2.11 27.84
CA ASN A 201 -15.84 3.26 28.74
C ASN A 201 -16.88 4.24 28.15
N GLY A 202 -18.09 4.24 28.72
CA GLY A 202 -19.23 4.97 28.15
C GLY A 202 -19.59 4.45 26.75
N SER A 203 -19.77 5.36 25.78
CA SER A 203 -20.06 5.02 24.38
C SER A 203 -18.84 4.59 23.55
N ASN A 204 -17.65 4.56 24.15
CA ASN A 204 -16.41 4.18 23.45
C ASN A 204 -16.07 2.72 23.75
N ASN A 205 -15.64 1.98 22.72
CA ASN A 205 -15.08 0.65 22.89
C ASN A 205 -13.82 0.41 22.02
N VAL A 206 -12.98 -0.49 22.50
CA VAL A 206 -12.02 -1.21 21.65
C VAL A 206 -12.33 -2.68 21.81
N TYR A 207 -12.67 -3.37 20.72
CA TYR A 207 -12.88 -4.82 20.76
C TYR A 207 -11.87 -5.58 19.90
N VAL A 208 -11.51 -6.75 20.42
CA VAL A 208 -10.71 -7.77 19.74
C VAL A 208 -11.58 -9.01 19.66
N GLY A 209 -11.84 -9.49 18.45
CA GLY A 209 -12.75 -10.62 18.24
C GLY A 209 -12.46 -11.35 16.95
N THR A 210 -12.88 -12.61 16.87
CA THR A 210 -12.76 -13.43 15.66
C THR A 210 -14.15 -13.88 15.22
N THR A 211 -14.49 -13.72 13.96
CA THR A 211 -15.53 -14.54 13.31
C THR A 211 -14.83 -15.66 12.54
N GLY A 212 -15.51 -16.77 12.22
CA GLY A 212 -14.86 -18.01 11.78
C GLY A 212 -13.79 -17.93 10.67
N THR A 213 -13.70 -16.84 9.90
CA THR A 213 -12.67 -16.59 8.89
C THR A 213 -11.90 -15.27 9.06
N GLU A 214 -12.20 -14.43 10.05
CA GLU A 214 -11.62 -13.08 10.18
C GLU A 214 -11.31 -12.71 11.65
N GLY A 215 -10.08 -12.27 11.91
CA GLY A 215 -9.71 -11.59 13.15
C GLY A 215 -9.92 -10.08 13.02
N THR A 216 -10.59 -9.47 13.99
CA THR A 216 -10.96 -8.06 13.98
C THR A 216 -10.37 -7.32 15.19
N VAL A 217 -9.79 -6.14 14.94
CA VAL A 217 -9.47 -5.12 15.95
C VAL A 217 -10.22 -3.87 15.54
N LYS A 218 -11.29 -3.51 16.26
CA LYS A 218 -12.10 -2.32 15.95
C LYS A 218 -12.13 -1.39 17.14
N ALA A 219 -11.73 -0.14 16.89
CA ALA A 219 -11.92 0.97 17.81
C ALA A 219 -13.16 1.76 17.38
N THR A 220 -14.13 1.92 18.28
CA THR A 220 -15.35 2.71 18.05
C THR A 220 -15.40 3.83 19.08
N GLY A 221 -15.44 5.08 18.63
CA GLY A 221 -15.60 6.24 19.51
C GLY A 221 -16.71 7.17 19.02
N SER A 222 -17.31 7.92 19.94
CA SER A 222 -18.40 8.87 19.63
C SER A 222 -17.99 10.04 18.73
N SER A 223 -16.67 10.29 18.60
CA SER A 223 -16.07 11.31 17.73
C SER A 223 -15.13 10.70 16.68
N ARG A 224 -14.33 9.69 17.07
CA ARG A 224 -13.35 8.99 16.19
C ARG A 224 -13.04 7.60 16.75
N GLY A 225 -12.87 6.60 15.87
CA GLY A 225 -12.23 5.32 16.18
C GLY A 225 -10.84 5.25 15.53
N SER A 226 -9.80 4.84 16.27
CA SER A 226 -8.41 4.84 15.78
C SER A 226 -7.62 3.58 16.16
N PHE A 227 -6.81 3.08 15.24
CA PHE A 227 -5.68 2.19 15.51
C PHE A 227 -4.38 2.98 15.34
N ILE A 228 -3.49 2.93 16.33
CA ILE A 228 -2.24 3.68 16.34
C ILE A 228 -1.09 2.73 16.67
N ALA A 229 -0.12 2.62 15.78
CA ALA A 229 1.16 1.96 16.03
C ALA A 229 2.27 3.01 16.14
N THR A 230 3.03 3.01 17.23
CA THR A 230 4.12 3.96 17.48
C THR A 230 5.48 3.27 17.50
N GLY A 231 6.50 3.93 16.96
CA GLY A 231 7.90 3.48 16.98
C GLY A 231 8.84 4.69 17.00
N GLY A 232 9.56 4.89 18.11
CA GLY A 232 10.29 6.14 18.33
C GLY A 232 9.36 7.35 18.30
N ALA A 233 9.66 8.36 17.47
CA ALA A 233 8.81 9.54 17.25
C ALA A 233 7.79 9.39 16.11
N ALA A 234 7.72 8.22 15.45
CA ALA A 234 6.83 7.95 14.34
C ALA A 234 5.52 7.28 14.80
N ALA A 235 4.43 7.60 14.10
CA ALA A 235 3.14 6.95 14.30
C ALA A 235 2.44 6.66 12.97
N LEU A 236 1.83 5.48 12.86
CA LEU A 236 0.84 5.13 11.84
C LEU A 236 -0.56 5.27 12.47
N ASN A 237 -1.40 6.13 11.90
CA ASN A 237 -2.76 6.38 12.35
C ASN A 237 -3.76 5.91 11.29
N MET A 238 -4.61 4.96 11.65
CA MET A 238 -5.74 4.53 10.83
C MET A 238 -7.02 4.88 11.57
N TYR A 239 -7.85 5.75 11.00
CA TYR A 239 -9.08 6.19 11.67
C TYR A 239 -10.19 6.55 10.68
N VAL A 240 -11.42 6.53 11.18
CA VAL A 240 -12.61 7.03 10.47
C VAL A 240 -13.18 8.19 11.26
N ASP A 241 -13.39 9.33 10.59
CA ASP A 241 -14.00 10.51 11.18
C ASP A 241 -15.54 10.51 11.07
N ASN A 242 -16.17 11.47 11.75
CA ASN A 242 -17.63 11.66 11.74
C ASN A 242 -18.17 12.25 10.41
N ASN A 243 -17.31 12.53 9.43
CA ASN A 243 -17.67 13.01 8.10
C ASN A 243 -17.50 11.91 7.03
N ALA A 244 -17.54 10.64 7.47
CA ALA A 244 -17.44 9.45 6.64
C ALA A 244 -16.14 9.32 5.83
N LYS A 245 -15.03 9.92 6.30
CA LYS A 245 -13.72 9.73 5.68
C LYS A 245 -12.91 8.69 6.46
N ALA A 246 -12.57 7.59 5.79
CA ALA A 246 -11.51 6.69 6.24
C ALA A 246 -10.16 7.27 5.84
N GLN A 247 -9.21 7.29 6.78
CA GLN A 247 -7.87 7.86 6.57
C GLN A 247 -6.80 6.89 7.05
N ILE A 248 -5.70 6.84 6.29
CA ILE A 248 -4.43 6.23 6.68
C ILE A 248 -3.39 7.35 6.63
N THR A 249 -2.80 7.69 7.77
CA THR A 249 -1.94 8.87 7.90
C THR A 249 -0.71 8.53 8.74
N THR A 250 0.48 8.90 8.26
CA THR A 250 1.72 8.87 9.05
C THR A 250 2.08 10.27 9.53
N THR A 251 2.70 10.40 10.70
CA THR A 251 3.16 11.69 11.26
C THR A 251 4.59 11.59 11.81
N GLY A 252 5.36 12.67 11.70
CA GLY A 252 6.73 12.82 12.25
C GLY A 252 7.69 13.53 11.29
N THR A 253 8.89 13.85 11.74
CA THR A 253 9.85 14.70 10.99
C THR A 253 10.65 13.97 9.92
N ASN A 254 10.62 12.62 9.89
CA ASN A 254 11.31 11.76 8.92
C ASN A 254 10.45 10.54 8.50
N THR A 255 9.13 10.58 8.69
CA THR A 255 8.27 9.40 8.55
C THR A 255 7.72 9.28 7.13
N GLY A 256 8.29 8.39 6.30
CA GLY A 256 7.68 7.95 5.04
C GLY A 256 6.50 7.00 5.27
N MET A 257 5.62 6.86 4.28
CA MET A 257 4.61 5.80 4.23
C MET A 257 4.90 4.93 3.02
N ASP A 258 5.36 3.70 3.26
CA ASP A 258 5.56 2.73 2.20
C ASP A 258 4.27 1.91 2.01
N ILE A 259 3.74 1.94 0.78
CA ILE A 259 2.63 1.10 0.34
C ILE A 259 3.20 0.20 -0.76
N GLY A 260 3.39 -1.09 -0.46
CA GLY A 260 4.16 -1.98 -1.31
C GLY A 260 3.80 -3.44 -1.14
N ALA A 261 4.18 -4.25 -2.13
CA ALA A 261 4.29 -5.69 -1.99
C ALA A 261 5.78 -6.05 -1.90
N ALA A 262 6.14 -6.93 -0.95
CA ALA A 262 7.51 -7.45 -0.82
C ALA A 262 7.86 -8.50 -1.89
N THR A 263 6.86 -8.96 -2.64
CA THR A 263 7.00 -9.92 -3.74
C THR A 263 6.49 -9.31 -5.04
N ALA A 264 6.49 -10.07 -6.14
CA ALA A 264 6.17 -9.58 -7.48
C ALA A 264 4.65 -9.30 -7.70
N ASP A 265 3.94 -8.91 -6.65
CA ASP A 265 2.52 -8.56 -6.70
C ASP A 265 2.35 -7.08 -7.06
N PRO A 266 1.37 -6.74 -7.92
CA PRO A 266 1.07 -5.35 -8.22
C PRO A 266 0.37 -4.64 -7.05
N VAL A 267 0.63 -3.35 -6.90
CA VAL A 267 -0.01 -2.48 -5.89
C VAL A 267 -1.03 -1.57 -6.58
N SER A 268 -2.26 -1.53 -6.07
CA SER A 268 -3.40 -0.89 -6.75
C SER A 268 -4.12 0.15 -5.89
N ILE A 269 -4.59 1.23 -6.52
CA ILE A 269 -5.58 2.15 -5.97
C ILE A 269 -6.90 1.91 -6.71
N ILE A 270 -7.95 1.55 -5.97
CA ILE A 270 -9.25 1.12 -6.50
C ILE A 270 -10.33 2.11 -6.07
N THR A 271 -11.21 2.49 -7.00
CA THR A 271 -12.45 3.22 -6.68
C THR A 271 -13.62 2.62 -7.44
N ASN A 272 -14.79 2.49 -6.80
CA ASN A 272 -15.96 1.84 -7.38
C ASN A 272 -15.63 0.43 -7.94
N ASN A 273 -14.88 -0.37 -7.16
CA ASN A 273 -14.40 -1.70 -7.55
C ASN A 273 -13.61 -1.74 -8.88
N THR A 274 -13.09 -0.60 -9.34
CA THR A 274 -12.30 -0.46 -10.56
C THR A 274 -10.90 0.04 -10.21
N GLN A 275 -9.87 -0.66 -10.69
CA GLN A 275 -8.49 -0.20 -10.55
C GLN A 275 -8.28 1.10 -11.32
N ARG A 276 -7.83 2.15 -10.61
CA ARG A 276 -7.56 3.48 -11.17
C ARG A 276 -6.08 3.73 -11.37
N VAL A 277 -5.27 3.27 -10.42
CA VAL A 277 -3.81 3.34 -10.50
C VAL A 277 -3.24 1.97 -10.16
N ILE A 278 -2.22 1.55 -10.87
CA ILE A 278 -1.45 0.33 -10.60
C ILE A 278 0.04 0.63 -10.69
N VAL A 279 0.81 0.04 -9.78
CA VAL A 279 2.26 -0.15 -9.94
C VAL A 279 2.49 -1.64 -10.16
N THR A 280 3.03 -2.02 -11.30
CA THR A 280 3.34 -3.43 -11.63
C THR A 280 4.63 -3.87 -10.94
N SER A 281 4.88 -5.17 -10.88
CA SER A 281 6.12 -5.73 -10.34
C SER A 281 7.37 -5.40 -11.16
N THR A 282 7.19 -4.99 -12.42
CA THR A 282 8.24 -4.46 -13.30
C THR A 282 8.50 -2.96 -13.10
N GLY A 283 7.72 -2.28 -12.25
CA GLY A 283 7.88 -0.86 -11.93
C GLY A 283 7.11 0.10 -12.85
N ASN A 284 6.26 -0.40 -13.76
CA ASN A 284 5.42 0.45 -14.60
C ASN A 284 4.24 0.99 -13.79
N VAL A 285 3.90 2.26 -14.00
CA VAL A 285 2.72 2.91 -13.42
C VAL A 285 1.63 3.02 -14.47
N GLY A 286 0.46 2.45 -14.22
CA GLY A 286 -0.72 2.61 -15.06
C GLY A 286 -1.75 3.53 -14.41
N VAL A 287 -2.33 4.44 -15.18
CA VAL A 287 -3.50 5.23 -14.79
C VAL A 287 -4.66 4.94 -15.73
N ASN A 288 -5.73 4.34 -15.18
CA ASN A 288 -6.87 3.77 -15.90
C ASN A 288 -6.47 2.72 -16.97
N VAL A 289 -5.33 2.05 -16.79
CA VAL A 289 -4.85 0.90 -17.57
C VAL A 289 -4.28 -0.14 -16.61
N VAL A 290 -4.69 -1.39 -16.77
CA VAL A 290 -4.33 -2.48 -15.83
C VAL A 290 -3.07 -3.24 -16.25
N THR A 291 -2.70 -3.11 -17.52
CA THR A 291 -1.47 -3.65 -18.12
C THR A 291 -0.78 -2.51 -18.87
N PRO A 292 -0.01 -1.68 -18.17
CA PRO A 292 0.79 -0.63 -18.81
C PRO A 292 1.65 -1.22 -19.93
N ASP A 293 1.85 -0.48 -21.01
CA ASP A 293 2.80 -0.89 -22.06
C ASP A 293 4.19 -1.16 -21.45
N PRO A 294 4.86 -2.30 -21.75
CA PRO A 294 6.17 -2.63 -21.17
C PRO A 294 7.26 -1.60 -21.44
N SER A 295 7.12 -0.80 -22.50
CA SER A 295 8.06 0.26 -22.86
C SER A 295 7.83 1.57 -22.09
N ALA A 296 6.74 1.70 -21.32
CA ALA A 296 6.37 2.92 -20.62
C ALA A 296 6.54 2.81 -19.10
N ILE A 297 7.29 3.73 -18.49
CA ILE A 297 7.31 3.86 -17.02
C ILE A 297 5.95 4.39 -16.50
N LEU A 298 5.28 5.24 -17.28
CA LEU A 298 3.94 5.76 -17.00
C LEU A 298 3.06 5.60 -18.23
N ASP A 299 1.96 4.87 -18.10
CA ASP A 299 0.94 4.68 -19.14
C ASP A 299 -0.40 5.27 -18.69
N LEU A 300 -0.99 6.11 -19.55
CA LEU A 300 -2.21 6.86 -19.28
C LEU A 300 -3.27 6.51 -20.32
N ASN A 301 -4.34 5.83 -19.91
CA ASN A 301 -5.44 5.49 -20.82
C ASN A 301 -6.70 6.31 -20.50
N GLY A 302 -7.28 6.96 -21.51
CA GLY A 302 -8.51 7.72 -21.34
C GLY A 302 -9.13 8.17 -22.65
N ILE A 303 -10.45 8.14 -22.72
CA ILE A 303 -11.22 8.74 -23.81
C ILE A 303 -11.39 10.23 -23.52
N ASN A 304 -11.11 11.08 -24.52
CA ASN A 304 -11.30 12.54 -24.49
C ASN A 304 -10.61 13.26 -23.31
N ARG A 305 -9.51 12.70 -22.80
CA ARG A 305 -8.70 13.25 -21.70
C ARG A 305 -7.22 13.01 -21.98
N GLY A 306 -6.34 13.83 -21.41
CA GLY A 306 -4.89 13.75 -21.62
C GLY A 306 -4.08 14.24 -20.41
N LEU A 307 -2.77 14.38 -20.59
CA LEU A 307 -1.84 14.84 -19.57
C LEU A 307 -1.71 16.37 -19.58
N LEU A 308 -1.94 17.01 -18.43
CA LEU A 308 -1.53 18.39 -18.20
C LEU A 308 -0.13 18.41 -17.56
N LEU A 309 0.83 19.01 -18.26
CA LEU A 309 2.19 19.23 -17.75
C LEU A 309 2.22 20.37 -16.72
N PRO A 310 3.23 20.41 -15.83
CA PRO A 310 3.50 21.56 -14.98
C PRO A 310 3.56 22.85 -15.80
N ARG A 311 2.83 23.88 -15.36
CA ARG A 311 2.74 25.18 -16.04
C ARG A 311 3.77 26.14 -15.46
N VAL A 312 4.65 26.68 -16.30
CA VAL A 312 5.79 27.50 -15.89
C VAL A 312 5.83 28.79 -16.71
N PHE A 313 6.27 29.90 -16.10
CA PHE A 313 6.63 31.11 -16.83
C PHE A 313 8.10 31.04 -17.22
N LEU A 314 8.41 30.80 -18.49
CA LEU A 314 9.79 30.89 -18.97
C LEU A 314 10.08 32.33 -19.39
N GLY A 315 11.01 32.99 -18.70
CA GLY A 315 11.44 34.36 -18.96
C GLY A 315 12.33 34.49 -20.20
N SER A 316 13.06 33.44 -20.54
CA SER A 316 13.87 33.31 -21.76
C SER A 316 14.00 31.84 -22.17
N ILE A 317 14.55 31.58 -23.35
CA ILE A 317 14.89 30.22 -23.78
C ILE A 317 16.04 29.60 -22.96
N THR A 318 16.74 30.39 -22.14
CA THR A 318 17.80 29.94 -21.24
C THR A 318 17.41 30.07 -19.77
N ASP A 319 16.10 30.15 -19.47
CA ASP A 319 15.60 30.37 -18.12
C ASP A 319 16.02 29.24 -17.17
N ALA A 320 16.86 29.60 -16.20
CA ALA A 320 17.28 28.77 -15.07
C ALA A 320 16.77 29.30 -13.72
N THR A 321 15.98 30.39 -13.74
CA THR A 321 15.52 31.09 -12.54
C THR A 321 14.14 30.60 -12.14
N ASN A 322 13.18 30.56 -13.07
CA ASN A 322 11.83 30.08 -12.81
C ASN A 322 11.76 28.55 -12.77
N VAL A 323 12.76 27.88 -13.34
CA VAL A 323 13.01 26.44 -13.19
C VAL A 323 14.47 26.24 -12.77
N PRO A 324 14.78 26.25 -11.47
CA PRO A 324 16.14 26.00 -10.99
C PRO A 324 16.62 24.60 -11.37
N THR A 325 17.85 24.50 -11.87
CA THR A 325 18.53 23.22 -12.21
C THR A 325 17.66 22.27 -13.06
N PRO A 326 17.13 22.72 -14.21
CA PRO A 326 16.22 21.89 -15.01
C PRO A 326 16.97 20.68 -15.57
N ALA A 327 16.41 19.48 -15.45
CA ALA A 327 17.00 18.29 -16.05
C ALA A 327 16.93 18.36 -17.59
N THR A 328 17.89 17.75 -18.28
CA THR A 328 17.77 17.52 -19.73
C THR A 328 16.55 16.64 -20.01
N GLY A 329 15.73 17.02 -20.99
CA GLY A 329 14.48 16.35 -21.33
C GLY A 329 13.28 16.73 -20.45
N LEU A 330 13.44 17.60 -19.44
CA LEU A 330 12.32 18.08 -18.62
C LEU A 330 11.29 18.80 -19.50
N MET A 331 10.03 18.35 -19.48
CA MET A 331 8.93 18.94 -20.24
C MET A 331 8.04 19.82 -19.36
N VAL A 332 7.66 20.99 -19.86
CA VAL A 332 6.77 21.95 -19.19
C VAL A 332 5.79 22.58 -20.18
N TYR A 333 4.69 23.12 -19.67
CA TYR A 333 3.85 24.04 -20.44
C TYR A 333 4.27 25.47 -20.10
N ASN A 334 4.92 26.17 -21.05
CA ASN A 334 5.20 27.60 -20.91
C ASN A 334 3.92 28.42 -21.11
N TYR A 335 3.57 29.25 -20.12
CA TYR A 335 2.46 30.19 -20.24
C TYR A 335 2.89 31.65 -20.52
N ASN A 336 4.19 31.94 -20.64
CA ASN A 336 4.66 33.25 -21.08
C ASN A 336 4.36 33.46 -22.57
N THR A 337 3.30 34.22 -22.87
CA THR A 337 2.90 34.55 -24.25
C THR A 337 3.91 35.43 -24.99
N ALA A 338 4.76 36.16 -24.26
CA ALA A 338 5.77 37.06 -24.81
C ALA A 338 7.15 36.40 -24.99
N LEU A 339 7.31 35.12 -24.64
CA LEU A 339 8.58 34.42 -24.82
C LEU A 339 8.96 34.40 -26.31
N THR A 340 10.11 34.97 -26.67
CA THR A 340 10.63 34.89 -28.03
C THR A 340 11.46 33.62 -28.21
N PRO A 341 11.38 32.95 -29.39
CA PRO A 341 10.58 33.31 -30.56
C PRO A 341 9.15 32.74 -30.61
N TYR A 342 8.77 31.80 -29.73
CA TYR A 342 7.58 30.94 -29.96
C TYR A 342 6.43 31.04 -28.94
N GLY A 343 6.52 31.95 -27.96
CA GLY A 343 5.47 32.25 -26.98
C GLY A 343 5.06 31.04 -26.14
N GLN A 344 3.76 30.94 -25.84
CA GLN A 344 3.20 29.85 -25.05
C GLN A 344 3.23 28.48 -25.77
N GLY A 345 3.26 27.40 -25.00
CA GLY A 345 3.11 26.03 -25.49
C GLY A 345 3.95 25.02 -24.70
N ILE A 346 4.13 23.82 -25.26
CA ILE A 346 4.92 22.76 -24.63
C ILE A 346 6.40 22.95 -24.97
N TYR A 347 7.25 23.03 -23.96
CA TYR A 347 8.70 23.15 -24.09
C TYR A 347 9.39 21.98 -23.40
N TYR A 348 10.59 21.64 -23.86
CA TYR A 348 11.50 20.74 -23.16
C TYR A 348 12.89 21.34 -23.09
N ASN A 349 13.64 21.02 -22.03
CA ASN A 349 15.03 21.44 -21.92
C ASN A 349 15.93 20.52 -22.75
N SER A 350 16.43 20.97 -23.90
CA SER A 350 17.42 20.25 -24.69
C SER A 350 18.87 20.48 -24.22
N GLY A 351 19.08 21.50 -23.37
CA GLY A 351 20.36 21.82 -22.75
C GLY A 351 20.67 20.98 -21.51
N THR A 352 21.66 21.43 -20.74
CA THR A 352 22.04 20.81 -19.46
C THR A 352 21.44 21.59 -18.29
N SER A 353 21.51 21.05 -17.08
CA SER A 353 21.05 21.79 -15.88
C SER A 353 21.86 23.05 -15.58
N ALA A 354 23.11 23.14 -16.05
CA ALA A 354 23.96 24.33 -15.90
C ALA A 354 23.75 25.37 -17.02
N ALA A 355 23.29 24.91 -18.19
CA ALA A 355 23.02 25.75 -19.35
C ALA A 355 21.76 25.24 -20.06
N PRO A 356 20.57 25.58 -19.53
CA PRO A 356 19.32 25.14 -20.13
C PRO A 356 19.09 25.78 -21.49
N ASN A 357 18.44 25.03 -22.36
CA ASN A 357 17.91 25.51 -23.63
C ASN A 357 16.49 24.96 -23.80
N TRP A 358 15.49 25.84 -23.71
CA TRP A 358 14.09 25.50 -23.80
C TRP A 358 13.62 25.53 -25.25
N ASP A 359 13.49 24.33 -25.83
CA ASP A 359 12.96 24.15 -27.17
C ASP A 359 11.47 23.82 -27.13
N LYS A 360 10.69 24.46 -27.98
CA LYS A 360 9.25 24.20 -28.08
C LYS A 360 9.00 22.94 -28.89
N LEU A 361 8.16 22.05 -28.39
CA LEU A 361 7.75 20.82 -29.07
C LEU A 361 6.68 21.15 -30.13
N SER A 362 7.10 21.40 -31.39
CA SER A 362 6.33 21.34 -32.67
C SER A 362 7.08 22.09 -33.79
N PRO A 363 6.88 21.76 -35.08
CA PRO A 363 7.08 22.78 -36.12
C PRO A 363 6.10 23.91 -35.86
N GLN A 364 6.59 25.14 -35.79
CA GLN A 364 5.73 26.26 -35.42
C GLN A 364 4.87 26.67 -36.61
N LYS A 365 3.64 27.11 -36.34
CA LYS A 365 2.76 27.71 -37.35
C LYS A 365 3.42 28.88 -38.10
N SER A 366 4.40 29.52 -37.47
CA SER A 366 5.19 30.61 -38.06
C SER A 366 6.25 30.15 -39.07
N ASP A 367 6.69 28.90 -39.01
CA ASP A 367 7.92 28.46 -39.65
C ASP A 367 7.62 27.85 -41.02
N PHE A 368 8.36 28.31 -42.01
CA PHE A 368 8.35 27.74 -43.34
C PHE A 368 9.17 26.46 -43.35
N ILE A 369 8.52 25.32 -43.54
CA ILE A 369 9.18 24.01 -43.68
C ILE A 369 9.30 23.63 -45.15
N LEU A 370 10.36 22.93 -45.54
CA LEU A 370 10.50 22.40 -46.89
C LEU A 370 9.34 21.43 -47.17
N SER A 371 8.52 21.75 -48.16
CA SER A 371 7.33 20.99 -48.55
C SER A 371 7.61 20.09 -49.74
N ALA A 372 8.27 20.63 -50.77
CA ALA A 372 8.54 19.92 -52.00
C ALA A 372 9.78 20.45 -52.69
N VAL A 373 10.44 19.56 -53.43
CA VAL A 373 11.38 19.91 -54.50
C VAL A 373 10.80 19.34 -55.79
N VAL A 374 10.51 20.23 -56.75
CA VAL A 374 9.97 19.85 -58.05
C VAL A 374 11.04 20.01 -59.12
N PHE A 375 11.07 19.12 -60.10
CA PHE A 375 12.15 19.08 -61.09
C PHE A 375 11.64 18.60 -62.45
N SER A 376 12.07 19.27 -63.51
CA SER A 376 11.83 18.88 -64.90
C SER A 376 13.12 19.05 -65.69
N ALA A 377 13.46 18.08 -66.52
CA ALA A 377 14.65 18.12 -67.38
C ALA A 377 14.27 17.82 -68.81
N ALA A 378 14.84 18.56 -69.75
CA ALA A 378 14.58 18.41 -71.15
C ALA A 378 15.07 17.06 -71.67
N THR A 379 14.37 16.45 -72.61
CA THR A 379 14.72 15.12 -73.14
C THR A 379 15.34 15.17 -74.53
N SER A 380 15.24 16.29 -75.23
CA SER A 380 15.72 16.47 -76.61
C SER A 380 16.05 17.93 -76.91
N PRO A 381 16.93 18.20 -77.90
CA PRO A 381 17.09 19.54 -78.44
C PRO A 381 15.79 20.00 -79.13
N VAL A 382 15.51 21.29 -79.10
CA VAL A 382 14.38 21.91 -79.81
C VAL A 382 14.92 23.05 -80.64
N ASP A 383 14.65 23.07 -81.94
CA ASP A 383 15.15 24.09 -82.86
C ASP A 383 14.00 24.98 -83.34
N GLN A 384 14.16 26.30 -83.25
CA GLN A 384 13.16 27.25 -83.73
C GLN A 384 13.81 28.46 -84.42
N ALA A 385 13.36 28.80 -85.62
CA ALA A 385 13.68 30.08 -86.28
C ALA A 385 12.48 31.06 -86.21
N ALA A 386 12.76 32.35 -86.41
CA ALA A 386 11.75 33.42 -86.50
C ALA A 386 12.05 34.29 -87.73
N THR A 387 11.83 33.72 -88.92
CA THR A 387 12.22 34.31 -90.21
C THR A 387 11.41 35.56 -90.53
N GLY A 388 12.07 36.72 -90.54
CA GLY A 388 11.51 38.01 -90.94
C GLY A 388 12.45 39.16 -90.58
N THR A 389 12.45 40.22 -91.38
CA THR A 389 13.29 41.41 -91.18
C THR A 389 12.47 42.61 -90.72
N ALA A 390 13.10 43.57 -90.03
CA ALA A 390 12.52 44.89 -89.80
C ALA A 390 11.96 45.49 -91.12
N PRO A 391 10.83 46.22 -91.09
CA PRO A 391 10.23 46.89 -89.94
C PRO A 391 9.17 46.07 -89.17
N THR A 392 8.96 44.79 -89.50
CA THR A 392 7.94 43.95 -88.86
C THR A 392 8.62 42.78 -88.13
N PRO A 393 8.97 42.95 -86.83
CA PRO A 393 9.61 41.89 -86.07
C PRO A 393 8.74 40.63 -86.04
N VAL A 394 9.32 39.48 -86.37
CA VAL A 394 8.66 38.18 -86.23
C VAL A 394 9.06 37.61 -84.88
N VAL A 395 8.08 37.35 -84.02
CA VAL A 395 8.28 36.83 -82.66
C VAL A 395 7.66 35.43 -82.56
N VAL A 396 8.43 34.49 -82.04
CA VAL A 396 7.96 33.18 -81.59
C VAL A 396 8.26 33.07 -80.10
N ASP A 397 7.25 33.25 -79.25
CA ASP A 397 7.37 33.33 -77.79
C ASP A 397 6.75 32.13 -77.04
N ASN A 398 6.36 31.11 -77.80
CA ASN A 398 5.64 29.93 -77.32
C ASN A 398 6.32 28.62 -77.72
N VAL A 399 7.64 28.64 -77.96
CA VAL A 399 8.39 27.44 -78.32
C VAL A 399 8.32 26.45 -77.16
N ASN A 400 7.64 25.33 -77.36
CA ASN A 400 7.55 24.31 -76.32
C ASN A 400 8.90 23.59 -76.21
N ILE A 401 9.62 23.85 -75.11
CA ILE A 401 10.90 23.21 -74.82
C ILE A 401 10.77 22.05 -73.81
N GLY A 402 9.54 21.64 -73.47
CA GLY A 402 9.27 20.45 -72.64
C GLY A 402 9.60 20.60 -71.15
N LEU A 403 9.77 21.82 -70.66
CA LEU A 403 10.12 22.12 -69.27
C LEU A 403 8.92 22.72 -68.54
N THR A 404 8.09 21.83 -67.99
CA THR A 404 6.92 22.17 -67.16
C THR A 404 6.99 21.45 -65.82
N THR A 405 6.58 22.11 -64.74
CA THR A 405 6.40 21.51 -63.42
C THR A 405 5.21 22.13 -62.69
N THR A 406 4.59 21.37 -61.79
CA THR A 406 3.47 21.84 -60.97
C THR A 406 3.88 21.90 -59.50
N VAL A 407 3.57 23.01 -58.84
CA VAL A 407 3.68 23.15 -57.38
C VAL A 407 2.29 23.10 -56.78
N THR A 408 2.07 22.20 -55.83
CA THR A 408 0.83 22.13 -55.05
C THR A 408 1.00 22.87 -53.73
N VAL A 409 0.19 23.92 -53.52
CA VAL A 409 0.09 24.66 -52.26
C VAL A 409 -1.08 24.09 -51.43
N PRO A 410 -0.83 23.49 -50.25
CA PRO A 410 -1.88 22.92 -49.42
C PRO A 410 -2.97 23.93 -49.00
N PRO A 411 -4.19 23.47 -48.67
CA PRO A 411 -5.23 24.34 -48.11
C PRO A 411 -4.78 24.98 -46.79
N ASN A 412 -5.32 26.17 -46.50
CA ASN A 412 -5.03 26.95 -45.29
C ASN A 412 -3.52 27.10 -45.00
N SER A 413 -2.72 27.38 -46.04
CA SER A 413 -1.27 27.50 -45.93
C SER A 413 -0.71 28.66 -46.75
N THR A 414 0.48 29.14 -46.36
CA THR A 414 1.28 30.10 -47.12
C THR A 414 2.51 29.36 -47.64
N ALA A 415 2.77 29.44 -48.94
CA ALA A 415 3.96 28.89 -49.58
C ALA A 415 4.94 30.00 -50.00
N LYS A 416 6.23 29.76 -49.82
CA LYS A 416 7.33 30.49 -50.47
C LYS A 416 7.96 29.58 -51.50
N ILE A 417 7.98 30.01 -52.75
CA ILE A 417 8.42 29.21 -53.89
C ILE A 417 9.62 29.89 -54.51
N LEU A 418 10.68 29.11 -54.74
CA LEU A 418 11.85 29.52 -55.51
C LEU A 418 11.96 28.59 -56.72
N MET A 419 11.72 29.13 -57.91
CA MET A 419 11.94 28.46 -59.18
C MET A 419 13.28 28.90 -59.76
N THR A 420 14.04 27.95 -60.27
CA THR A 420 15.35 28.16 -60.91
C THR A 420 15.42 27.34 -62.18
N TYR A 421 16.04 27.87 -63.21
CA TYR A 421 16.28 27.10 -64.43
C TYR A 421 17.65 27.38 -65.02
N ASN A 422 18.11 26.42 -65.81
CA ASN A 422 19.29 26.50 -66.65
C ASN A 422 18.92 25.86 -67.98
N VAL A 423 18.97 26.62 -69.07
CA VAL A 423 18.64 26.12 -70.42
C VAL A 423 19.78 26.47 -71.37
N PRO A 424 20.54 25.48 -71.87
CA PRO A 424 21.47 25.67 -72.97
C PRO A 424 20.75 26.15 -74.22
N MET A 425 21.25 27.23 -74.83
CA MET A 425 20.68 27.84 -76.02
C MET A 425 21.77 28.34 -76.96
N GLY A 426 21.62 28.16 -78.27
CA GLY A 426 22.58 28.65 -79.26
C GLY A 426 22.05 28.58 -80.69
N THR A 427 22.75 29.16 -81.66
CA THR A 427 22.36 29.10 -83.08
C THR A 427 22.63 27.72 -83.70
N TYR A 428 21.74 27.24 -84.57
CA TYR A 428 21.80 25.93 -85.24
C TYR A 428 21.14 25.98 -86.64
N PRO A 429 21.61 25.23 -87.67
CA PRO A 429 22.73 24.28 -87.68
C PRO A 429 24.12 24.93 -87.61
N ALA A 430 25.11 24.14 -87.17
CA ALA A 430 26.51 24.53 -87.21
C ALA A 430 26.95 24.83 -88.65
N GLY A 431 27.43 26.05 -88.91
CA GLY A 431 27.96 26.43 -90.22
C GLY A 431 26.91 26.82 -91.26
N ALA A 432 25.82 27.49 -90.86
CA ALA A 432 24.96 28.21 -91.80
C ALA A 432 25.84 29.09 -92.71
N THR A 433 26.01 28.66 -93.96
CA THR A 433 26.93 29.23 -94.93
C THR A 433 26.61 30.71 -95.19
N SER A 434 27.66 31.46 -95.50
CA SER A 434 27.84 32.91 -95.63
C SER A 434 26.92 33.68 -96.62
N GLY A 435 25.66 33.26 -96.77
CA GLY A 435 24.62 33.96 -97.53
C GLY A 435 23.47 34.51 -96.68
N ASN A 436 23.42 34.19 -95.38
CA ASN A 436 22.37 34.67 -94.47
C ASN A 436 22.83 35.98 -93.79
N THR A 437 22.30 37.10 -94.26
CA THR A 437 22.68 38.45 -93.79
C THR A 437 22.02 38.85 -92.46
N ASN A 438 21.20 37.99 -91.83
CA ASN A 438 20.48 38.32 -90.60
C ASN A 438 20.73 37.29 -89.48
N VAL A 439 21.96 37.29 -88.94
CA VAL A 439 22.26 36.68 -87.62
C VAL A 439 21.78 37.59 -86.46
N ASN A 440 21.29 38.79 -86.78
CA ASN A 440 20.71 39.73 -85.83
C ASN A 440 19.36 39.19 -85.34
N GLY A 441 19.08 39.32 -84.06
CA GLY A 441 17.83 38.85 -83.45
C GLY A 441 17.97 38.67 -81.95
N TYR A 442 16.93 38.12 -81.33
CA TYR A 442 16.96 37.80 -79.90
C TYR A 442 16.54 36.37 -79.66
N PHE A 443 17.12 35.76 -78.63
CA PHE A 443 16.59 34.53 -78.05
C PHE A 443 16.39 34.68 -76.56
N GLY A 444 15.60 33.80 -75.96
CA GLY A 444 15.41 33.81 -74.53
C GLY A 444 14.57 32.67 -74.01
N ILE A 445 14.34 32.73 -72.70
CA ILE A 445 13.36 31.89 -72.02
C ILE A 445 12.24 32.80 -71.54
N ARG A 446 11.03 32.44 -71.94
CA ARG A 446 9.78 33.00 -71.44
C ARG A 446 9.29 32.15 -70.29
N PHE A 447 9.25 32.70 -69.09
CA PHE A 447 8.82 32.00 -67.88
C PHE A 447 7.31 32.21 -67.68
N LEU A 448 6.55 31.13 -67.66
CA LEU A 448 5.09 31.16 -67.49
C LEU A 448 4.69 30.62 -66.12
N LYS A 449 3.73 31.30 -65.48
CA LYS A 449 2.96 30.84 -64.34
C LYS A 449 1.50 30.72 -64.76
N ASP A 450 0.94 29.52 -64.65
CA ASP A 450 -0.43 29.20 -65.06
C ASP A 450 -0.75 29.65 -66.49
N GLY A 451 0.22 29.52 -67.39
CA GLY A 451 0.11 29.91 -68.80
C GLY A 451 0.29 31.41 -69.09
N VAL A 452 0.43 32.25 -68.05
CA VAL A 452 0.67 33.70 -68.18
C VAL A 452 2.15 34.01 -67.92
N GLU A 453 2.73 34.91 -68.69
CA GLU A 453 4.14 35.27 -68.51
C GLU A 453 4.40 36.01 -67.19
N ALA A 454 5.35 35.50 -66.41
CA ALA A 454 5.91 36.17 -65.25
C ALA A 454 7.29 36.73 -65.63
N GLN A 455 7.30 38.00 -66.01
CA GLN A 455 8.45 38.68 -66.60
C GLN A 455 9.72 38.62 -65.73
N GLU A 456 9.57 38.61 -64.40
CA GLU A 456 10.68 38.47 -63.43
C GLU A 456 11.50 37.19 -63.65
N GLY A 457 10.87 36.12 -64.13
CA GLY A 457 11.52 34.85 -64.47
C GLY A 457 12.04 34.78 -65.90
N SER A 458 11.55 35.62 -66.82
CA SER A 458 11.94 35.61 -68.24
C SER A 458 13.36 36.19 -68.43
N ARG A 459 14.11 35.68 -69.41
CA ARG A 459 15.43 36.20 -69.79
C ARG A 459 15.53 36.28 -71.31
N LYS A 460 16.06 37.38 -71.83
CA LYS A 460 16.22 37.64 -73.27
C LYS A 460 17.62 38.17 -73.55
N TYR A 461 18.25 37.67 -74.60
CA TYR A 461 19.61 38.02 -75.02
C TYR A 461 19.64 38.30 -76.52
N ALA A 462 20.51 39.22 -76.93
CA ALA A 462 20.82 39.43 -78.34
C ALA A 462 21.65 38.25 -78.85
N ILE A 463 21.36 37.79 -80.06
CA ILE A 463 22.15 36.76 -80.73
C ILE A 463 23.53 37.35 -81.06
N PRO A 464 24.64 36.75 -80.60
CA PRO A 464 25.97 37.26 -80.91
C PRO A 464 26.27 37.09 -82.41
N TYR A 465 26.80 38.15 -83.02
CA TYR A 465 27.22 38.13 -84.42
C TYR A 465 28.44 37.22 -84.60
N ALA A 466 28.36 36.21 -85.47
CA ALA A 466 29.49 35.34 -85.80
C ALA A 466 29.48 34.93 -87.28
N SER A 467 30.68 34.94 -87.90
CA SER A 467 30.90 34.56 -89.30
C SER A 467 31.30 33.08 -89.48
N ALA A 468 31.54 32.34 -88.38
CA ALA A 468 31.70 30.89 -88.36
C ALA A 468 31.53 30.34 -86.92
N GLY A 469 30.78 29.24 -86.77
CA GLY A 469 30.62 28.49 -85.52
C GLY A 469 29.32 28.77 -84.74
N SER A 470 28.66 27.69 -84.31
CA SER A 470 27.54 27.73 -83.36
C SER A 470 28.06 27.86 -81.93
N HIS A 471 27.44 28.72 -81.13
CA HIS A 471 27.81 28.93 -79.73
C HIS A 471 26.56 28.68 -78.88
N MET A 472 26.52 27.58 -78.12
CA MET A 472 25.53 27.48 -77.04
C MET A 472 26.05 28.13 -75.76
N MET A 473 25.15 28.83 -75.08
CA MET A 473 25.34 29.35 -73.74
C MET A 473 24.17 28.91 -72.86
N SER A 474 24.42 28.67 -71.58
CA SER A 474 23.32 28.39 -70.65
C SER A 474 22.65 29.69 -70.22
N VAL A 475 21.37 29.82 -70.51
CA VAL A 475 20.52 30.87 -69.97
C VAL A 475 19.99 30.39 -68.61
N THR A 476 20.32 31.14 -67.57
CA THR A 476 19.85 30.85 -66.21
C THR A 476 18.92 31.95 -65.70
N GLY A 477 17.85 31.55 -65.03
CA GLY A 477 16.92 32.48 -64.37
C GLY A 477 16.48 31.98 -63.01
N ASN A 478 16.03 32.92 -62.19
CA ASN A 478 15.37 32.66 -60.92
C ASN A 478 14.03 33.40 -60.91
N PHE A 479 13.06 32.83 -60.21
CA PHE A 479 11.76 33.43 -59.96
C PHE A 479 11.34 33.03 -58.54
N THR A 480 10.92 34.01 -57.74
CA THR A 480 10.44 33.78 -56.37
C THR A 480 9.05 34.33 -56.19
N GLU A 481 8.24 33.65 -55.40
CA GLU A 481 6.95 34.18 -55.01
C GLU A 481 6.47 33.66 -53.65
N THR A 482 5.46 34.35 -53.11
CA THR A 482 4.71 33.91 -51.94
C THR A 482 3.26 33.73 -52.34
N ILE A 483 2.69 32.56 -52.06
CA ILE A 483 1.29 32.23 -52.35
C ILE A 483 0.57 31.97 -51.03
N VAL A 484 -0.53 32.67 -50.80
CA VAL A 484 -1.40 32.45 -49.64
C VAL A 484 -2.64 31.70 -50.10
N ASN A 485 -2.81 30.46 -49.64
CA ASN A 485 -4.01 29.66 -49.88
C ASN A 485 -4.90 29.67 -48.62
N ASN A 486 -5.89 30.56 -48.61
CA ASN A 486 -6.92 30.61 -47.55
C ASN A 486 -8.11 29.66 -47.81
N GLY A 487 -8.07 28.90 -48.90
CA GLY A 487 -9.12 27.96 -49.26
C GLY A 487 -9.00 26.61 -48.56
N SER A 488 -10.06 25.81 -48.65
CA SER A 488 -10.13 24.44 -48.14
C SER A 488 -9.62 23.39 -49.13
N SER A 489 -9.20 23.78 -50.34
CA SER A 489 -8.66 22.89 -51.37
C SER A 489 -7.22 23.28 -51.76
N PRO A 490 -6.37 22.33 -52.21
CA PRO A 490 -5.04 22.64 -52.72
C PRO A 490 -5.08 23.54 -53.97
N LEU A 491 -4.09 24.42 -54.13
CA LEU A 491 -3.86 25.17 -55.36
C LEU A 491 -2.71 24.53 -56.14
N ASN A 492 -2.93 24.20 -57.41
CA ASN A 492 -1.91 23.67 -58.30
C ASN A 492 -1.45 24.77 -59.24
N ILE A 493 -0.19 25.18 -59.10
CA ILE A 493 0.42 26.25 -59.89
C ILE A 493 1.37 25.62 -60.89
N VAL A 494 1.13 25.88 -62.18
CA VAL A 494 1.92 25.30 -63.27
C VAL A 494 2.97 26.29 -63.73
N TYR A 495 4.25 25.94 -63.57
CA TYR A 495 5.36 26.70 -64.11
C TYR A 495 5.87 26.05 -65.39
N THR A 496 5.99 26.84 -66.45
CA THR A 496 6.45 26.36 -67.76
C THR A 496 7.51 27.31 -68.31
N LEU A 497 8.56 26.76 -68.91
CA LEU A 497 9.49 27.53 -69.73
C LEU A 497 9.13 27.34 -71.20
N ASN A 498 8.93 28.44 -71.91
CA ASN A 498 8.89 28.45 -73.36
C ASN A 498 10.17 29.10 -73.89
N GLY A 499 10.65 28.60 -75.02
CA GLY A 499 11.67 29.30 -75.78
C GLY A 499 11.10 30.56 -76.44
N TYR A 500 11.93 31.59 -76.53
CA TYR A 500 11.66 32.85 -77.20
C TYR A 500 12.67 33.04 -78.32
N VAL A 501 12.21 33.37 -79.52
CA VAL A 501 13.04 33.71 -80.69
C VAL A 501 12.41 34.90 -81.41
N GLU A 502 13.21 35.89 -81.80
CA GLU A 502 12.76 37.07 -82.51
C GLU A 502 13.70 37.46 -83.66
N SER A 503 13.11 37.69 -84.83
CA SER A 503 13.70 38.31 -86.02
C SER A 503 15.04 37.71 -86.47
N THR A 504 15.16 36.38 -86.47
CA THR A 504 16.36 35.67 -86.93
C THR A 504 16.02 34.56 -87.92
N GLU A 505 16.80 34.49 -89.00
CA GLU A 505 16.69 33.44 -90.01
C GLU A 505 17.46 32.17 -89.63
N THR A 506 18.42 32.27 -88.70
CA THR A 506 19.13 31.11 -88.16
C THR A 506 18.34 30.55 -86.99
N ALA A 507 18.04 29.25 -87.00
CA ALA A 507 17.29 28.65 -85.90
C ALA A 507 18.10 28.72 -84.59
N VAL A 508 17.39 28.89 -83.49
CA VAL A 508 17.93 28.78 -82.13
C VAL A 508 17.61 27.38 -81.64
N ARG A 509 18.65 26.64 -81.26
CA ARG A 509 18.58 25.38 -80.54
C ARG A 509 18.47 25.63 -79.05
N PHE A 510 17.51 24.99 -78.41
CA PHE A 510 17.23 25.01 -76.99
C PHE A 510 17.56 23.65 -76.35
N ASN A 511 17.60 23.62 -75.02
CA ASN A 511 17.74 22.46 -74.14
C ASN A 511 19.09 21.75 -74.10
N MET A 512 19.69 21.42 -75.24
CA MET A 512 20.95 20.69 -75.33
C MET A 512 21.49 20.76 -76.75
N TRP A 513 22.78 20.50 -76.95
CA TRP A 513 23.31 20.42 -78.31
C TRP A 513 22.88 19.12 -79.00
N ALA A 514 23.05 18.00 -78.31
CA ALA A 514 22.65 16.67 -78.75
C ALA A 514 22.21 15.86 -77.53
N SER A 515 21.30 14.91 -77.72
CA SER A 515 20.83 14.02 -76.65
C SER A 515 21.83 12.91 -76.28
N SER A 516 22.78 12.61 -77.18
CA SER A 516 23.89 11.68 -76.99
C SER A 516 24.96 11.91 -78.07
N GLY A 517 26.13 11.29 -77.95
CA GLY A 517 27.20 11.39 -78.96
C GLY A 517 27.96 12.71 -78.88
N ASP A 518 28.50 13.19 -80.01
CA ASP A 518 29.36 14.38 -80.02
C ASP A 518 28.67 15.62 -79.45
N ASN A 519 29.41 16.38 -78.64
CA ASN A 519 28.99 17.64 -78.05
C ASN A 519 27.75 17.56 -77.12
N PHE A 520 27.36 16.38 -76.62
CA PHE A 520 26.28 16.24 -75.62
C PHE A 520 26.56 16.95 -74.28
N ASN A 521 27.83 17.29 -74.00
CA ASN A 521 28.31 17.88 -72.76
C ASN A 521 28.11 19.41 -72.65
N TRP A 522 27.40 20.03 -73.60
CA TRP A 522 27.05 21.46 -73.56
C TRP A 522 25.88 21.79 -72.59
N GLY A 523 25.52 20.82 -71.75
CA GLY A 523 24.48 20.95 -70.73
C GLY A 523 23.14 20.37 -71.15
N LYS A 524 22.22 20.29 -70.18
CA LYS A 524 20.87 19.78 -70.34
C LYS A 524 19.89 20.73 -69.64
N GLY A 525 18.90 21.20 -70.37
CA GLY A 525 17.88 22.13 -69.87
C GLY A 525 17.15 21.55 -68.67
N SER A 526 16.98 22.35 -67.62
CA SER A 526 16.27 21.95 -66.41
C SER A 526 15.53 23.10 -65.75
N LEU A 527 14.40 22.80 -65.12
CA LEU A 527 13.60 23.65 -64.26
C LEU A 527 13.46 22.97 -62.89
N THR A 528 13.88 23.65 -61.83
CA THR A 528 13.83 23.17 -60.44
C THR A 528 13.06 24.16 -59.58
N GLY A 529 12.18 23.66 -58.71
CA GLY A 529 11.46 24.47 -57.73
C GLY A 529 11.68 23.97 -56.31
N THR A 530 11.99 24.88 -55.39
CA THR A 530 12.03 24.60 -53.95
C THR A 530 10.85 25.31 -53.29
N VAL A 531 10.01 24.54 -52.58
CA VAL A 531 8.76 25.03 -52.00
C VAL A 531 8.83 24.91 -50.49
N PHE A 532 8.69 26.02 -49.79
CA PHE A 532 8.50 26.02 -48.35
C PHE A 532 7.07 26.38 -48.00
N VAL A 533 6.46 25.71 -47.03
CA VAL A 533 5.08 25.99 -46.61
C VAL A 533 4.99 26.22 -45.12
N LYS A 534 4.01 27.00 -44.70
CA LYS A 534 3.57 27.10 -43.31
C LYS A 534 2.05 27.17 -43.23
N PRO A 535 1.40 26.70 -42.16
CA PRO A 535 -0.04 26.90 -41.98
C PRO A 535 -0.38 28.40 -41.77
N ASN A 536 -1.54 28.84 -42.28
CA ASN A 536 -2.04 30.23 -42.14
C ASN A 536 -2.60 30.51 -40.76
#